data_AF-A0AA44Y1H9-F1
#
_entry.id   AF-A0AA44Y1H9-F1
#
_cell.length_a   1.000
_cell.length_b   1.000
_cell.length_c   1.000
_cell.angle_alpha   90.00
_cell.angle_beta   90.00
_cell.angle_gamma   90.00
#
_symmetry.space_group_name_H-M   'P 1'
#
loop_
_entity.id
_entity.type
_entity.pdbx_description
1 polymer ?
#
loop_
_entity_poly.entity_id
_entity_poly.type
_entity_poly.pdbx_seq_one_letter_code
_entity_poly.pdbx_strand_id
1 'polypeptide(L)'
;MLRFVAALAVVFFHFAFRGHAADDLTIMHYPPLEPISRYGFLGVHLFFMISGFVILMTAGDASIKKFIASRAARLLPAFWVCCTVTFFVTLAVGGNRFTATWPQYIVNMLTLGGGFGADPIDGAYWSLGAELRFYRLVAILIIVGQIGRSERWLFVWLIGTVLVEIFPFIKLKTFLVTDYAGFFIAGAACFLIRALGLSRSRVVLLCASWALSLYHEFQLLPSFSEHFRLDLSPVVIGIVMTSFFVVLLGLALRRTPILHGSRWAWFGAVSYPLYLIHQNVGYMLFNLTDATANSDVLFWSVIAAAIAFALMVHVAVEKPLARPLRGGIVLGLDALRNWALTAQRSRMRQ
;
A
#
# COMPACT_ATOMS: atom_id res chain seq x y z
N MET A 1 8.46 9.21 7.72
CA MET A 1 7.46 10.08 8.38
C MET A 1 6.11 10.07 7.67
N LEU A 2 5.96 10.58 6.44
CA LEU A 2 4.64 10.63 5.76
C LEU A 2 3.91 9.28 5.68
N ARG A 3 4.63 8.19 5.39
CA ARG A 3 4.07 6.83 5.42
C ARG A 3 3.54 6.41 6.79
N PHE A 4 4.15 6.90 7.87
CA PHE A 4 3.71 6.60 9.23
C PHE A 4 2.44 7.37 9.60
N VAL A 5 2.38 8.65 9.21
CA VAL A 5 1.16 9.46 9.34
C VAL A 5 0.01 8.83 8.56
N ALA A 6 0.27 8.38 7.32
CA ALA A 6 -0.69 7.62 6.53
C ALA A 6 -1.13 6.32 7.23
N ALA A 7 -0.19 5.54 7.79
CA ALA A 7 -0.50 4.32 8.54
C ALA A 7 -1.43 4.63 9.73
N LEU A 8 -1.08 5.63 10.54
CA LEU A 8 -1.87 6.01 11.71
C LEU A 8 -3.26 6.51 11.33
N ALA A 9 -3.39 7.30 10.26
CA ALA A 9 -4.70 7.73 9.76
C ALA A 9 -5.59 6.52 9.44
N VAL A 10 -5.03 5.48 8.82
CA VAL A 10 -5.75 4.23 8.53
C VAL A 10 -6.04 3.42 9.80
N VAL A 11 -5.12 3.39 10.77
CA VAL A 11 -5.37 2.76 12.09
C VAL A 11 -6.54 3.42 12.79
N PHE A 12 -6.54 4.75 12.88
CA PHE A 12 -7.64 5.51 13.48
C PHE A 12 -8.95 5.30 12.73
N PHE A 13 -8.92 5.27 11.39
CA PHE A 13 -10.11 4.96 10.59
C PHE A 13 -10.70 3.60 10.93
N HIS A 14 -9.89 2.55 11.05
CA HIS A 14 -10.38 1.23 11.43
C HIS A 14 -10.87 1.20 12.88
N PHE A 15 -10.08 1.70 13.83
CA PHE A 15 -10.36 1.54 15.27
C PHE A 15 -11.45 2.47 15.81
N ALA A 16 -11.54 3.71 15.32
CA ALA A 16 -12.46 4.71 15.86
C ALA A 16 -13.71 4.93 15.00
N PHE A 17 -13.77 4.38 13.80
CA PHE A 17 -14.89 4.57 12.89
C PHE A 17 -15.35 3.26 12.22
N ARG A 18 -14.60 2.76 11.22
CA ARG A 18 -15.06 1.66 10.35
C ARG A 18 -15.41 0.39 11.11
N GLY A 19 -14.61 -0.01 12.08
CA GLY A 19 -14.79 -1.28 12.78
C GLY A 19 -16.14 -1.39 13.50
N HIS A 20 -16.64 -0.27 14.02
CA HIS A 20 -17.95 -0.17 14.65
C HIS A 20 -19.06 0.21 13.66
N ALA A 21 -18.77 1.13 12.73
CA ALA A 21 -19.76 1.69 11.82
C ALA A 21 -20.21 0.73 10.71
N ALA A 22 -19.42 -0.30 10.38
CA ALA A 22 -19.74 -1.26 9.33
C ALA A 22 -19.42 -2.72 9.75
N ASP A 23 -20.23 -3.63 9.21
CA ASP A 23 -19.99 -5.09 9.20
C ASP A 23 -19.87 -5.78 10.57
N ASP A 24 -20.25 -5.12 11.68
CA ASP A 24 -20.17 -5.62 13.07
C ASP A 24 -18.79 -6.24 13.41
N LEU A 25 -17.71 -5.64 12.91
CA LEU A 25 -16.35 -6.18 13.08
C LEU A 25 -15.84 -5.99 14.51
N THR A 26 -16.23 -4.92 15.18
CA THR A 26 -15.94 -4.72 16.60
C THR A 26 -17.03 -3.96 17.34
N ILE A 27 -17.18 -4.29 18.63
CA ILE A 27 -18.04 -3.57 19.57
C ILE A 27 -17.43 -2.24 20.02
N MET A 28 -16.15 -2.00 19.74
CA MET A 28 -15.44 -0.81 20.19
C MET A 28 -15.88 0.44 19.41
N HIS A 29 -16.64 1.30 20.07
CA HIS A 29 -16.97 2.64 19.57
C HIS A 29 -16.13 3.71 20.27
N TYR A 30 -15.52 4.62 19.50
CA TYR A 30 -14.71 5.71 20.04
C TYR A 30 -15.15 7.09 19.51
N PRO A 31 -16.29 7.63 20.01
CA PRO A 31 -16.87 8.89 19.53
C PRO A 31 -15.93 10.10 19.46
N PRO A 32 -14.99 10.31 20.41
CA PRO A 32 -14.17 11.52 20.42
C PRO A 32 -13.31 11.71 19.15
N LEU A 33 -12.88 10.61 18.50
CA LEU A 33 -12.06 10.68 17.29
C LEU A 33 -12.84 10.38 16.01
N GLU A 34 -14.10 9.94 16.10
CA GLU A 34 -14.92 9.57 14.95
C GLU A 34 -15.04 10.68 13.87
N PRO A 35 -15.23 11.98 14.22
CA PRO A 35 -15.35 13.06 13.23
C PRO A 35 -14.15 13.22 12.31
N ILE A 36 -12.95 12.91 12.82
CA ILE A 36 -11.70 13.03 12.09
C ILE A 36 -11.34 11.68 11.46
N SER A 37 -11.51 10.59 12.22
CA SER A 37 -11.09 9.24 11.83
C SER A 37 -11.87 8.71 10.65
N ARG A 38 -13.12 9.14 10.43
CA ARG A 38 -13.92 8.78 9.25
C ARG A 38 -13.25 9.11 7.91
N TYR A 39 -12.32 10.07 7.87
CA TYR A 39 -11.54 10.43 6.68
C TYR A 39 -10.17 9.74 6.62
N GLY A 40 -9.81 8.94 7.62
CA GLY A 40 -8.48 8.33 7.73
C GLY A 40 -8.18 7.29 6.65
N PHE A 41 -9.19 6.76 5.96
CA PHE A 41 -9.03 5.87 4.80
C PHE A 41 -8.23 6.54 3.66
N LEU A 42 -8.29 7.87 3.54
CA LEU A 42 -7.49 8.65 2.59
C LEU A 42 -5.98 8.48 2.81
N GLY A 43 -5.55 7.99 3.98
CA GLY A 43 -4.16 7.59 4.22
C GLY A 43 -3.64 6.56 3.19
N VAL A 44 -4.51 5.68 2.68
CA VAL A 44 -4.16 4.73 1.60
C VAL A 44 -3.77 5.45 0.31
N HIS A 45 -4.45 6.55 -0.04
CA HIS A 45 -4.11 7.35 -1.22
C HIS A 45 -2.72 7.98 -1.10
N LEU A 46 -2.39 8.46 0.11
CA LEU A 46 -1.05 8.97 0.39
C LEU A 46 0.01 7.85 0.29
N PHE A 47 -0.29 6.60 0.68
CA PHE A 47 0.61 5.48 0.46
C PHE A 47 0.89 5.22 -1.03
N PHE A 48 -0.14 5.20 -1.87
CA PHE A 48 0.02 5.00 -3.32
C PHE A 48 0.82 6.13 -3.97
N MET A 49 0.58 7.37 -3.56
CA MET A 49 1.33 8.51 -4.07
C MET A 49 2.81 8.47 -3.63
N ILE A 50 3.10 8.10 -2.39
CA ILE A 50 4.49 7.89 -1.93
C ILE A 50 5.14 6.71 -2.68
N SER A 51 4.37 5.65 -2.95
CA SER A 51 4.85 4.50 -3.70
C SER A 51 5.26 4.88 -5.12
N GLY A 52 4.43 5.64 -5.84
CA GLY A 52 4.75 6.17 -7.17
C GLY A 52 6.07 6.93 -7.19
N PHE A 53 6.29 7.80 -6.20
CA PHE A 53 7.53 8.57 -6.06
C PHE A 53 8.75 7.67 -5.83
N VAL A 54 8.70 6.80 -4.82
CA VAL A 54 9.85 5.99 -4.38
C VAL A 54 10.21 4.91 -5.40
N ILE A 55 9.21 4.33 -6.05
CA ILE A 55 9.43 3.26 -7.04
C ILE A 55 10.13 3.82 -8.27
N LEU A 56 9.66 4.94 -8.82
CA LEU A 56 10.33 5.51 -9.99
C LEU A 56 11.75 6.00 -9.65
N MET A 57 11.94 6.55 -8.43
CA MET A 57 13.25 6.92 -7.90
C MET A 57 14.25 5.75 -7.85
N THR A 58 13.78 4.56 -7.53
CA THR A 58 14.65 3.37 -7.38
C THR A 58 14.73 2.51 -8.64
N ALA A 59 13.84 2.73 -9.61
CA ALA A 59 13.77 1.99 -10.87
C ALA A 59 14.77 2.49 -11.93
N GLY A 60 15.14 3.78 -11.91
CA GLY A 60 15.97 4.41 -12.95
C GLY A 60 17.31 3.73 -13.23
N ASP A 61 17.92 3.12 -12.20
CA ASP A 61 19.25 2.49 -12.27
C ASP A 61 19.22 0.97 -12.03
N ALA A 62 18.03 0.37 -11.89
CA ALA A 62 17.89 -1.00 -11.44
C ALA A 62 17.73 -1.99 -12.60
N SER A 63 18.56 -3.04 -12.60
CA SER A 63 18.21 -4.25 -13.35
C SER A 63 16.93 -4.87 -12.78
N ILE A 64 16.13 -5.54 -13.62
CA ILE A 64 14.88 -6.18 -13.19
C ILE A 64 15.09 -7.11 -11.98
N LYS A 65 16.20 -7.85 -11.95
CA LYS A 65 16.57 -8.71 -10.81
C LYS A 65 16.74 -7.91 -9.51
N LYS A 66 17.48 -6.79 -9.58
CA LYS A 66 17.70 -5.90 -8.42
C LYS A 66 16.40 -5.24 -7.98
N PHE A 67 15.53 -4.89 -8.92
CA PHE A 67 14.20 -4.34 -8.64
C PHE A 67 13.34 -5.35 -7.86
N ILE A 68 13.16 -6.56 -8.40
CA ILE A 68 12.37 -7.63 -7.76
C ILE A 68 12.94 -7.96 -6.38
N ALA A 69 14.25 -8.20 -6.27
CA ALA A 69 14.90 -8.53 -5.01
C ALA A 69 14.73 -7.42 -3.96
N SER A 70 14.77 -6.15 -4.37
CA SER A 70 14.54 -5.00 -3.48
C SER A 70 13.10 -4.94 -2.97
N ARG A 71 12.10 -5.24 -3.81
CA ARG A 71 10.68 -5.23 -3.41
C ARG A 71 10.35 -6.44 -2.54
N ALA A 72 10.78 -7.62 -2.93
CA ALA A 72 10.59 -8.85 -2.18
C ALA A 72 11.23 -8.77 -0.78
N ALA A 73 12.47 -8.27 -0.68
CA ALA A 73 13.13 -8.09 0.61
C ALA A 73 12.47 -7.03 1.51
N ARG A 74 11.69 -6.11 0.93
CA ARG A 74 10.94 -5.09 1.68
C ARG A 74 9.57 -5.59 2.16
N LEU A 75 8.88 -6.40 1.35
CA LEU A 75 7.50 -6.80 1.60
C LEU A 75 7.38 -8.17 2.29
N LEU A 76 8.08 -9.19 1.79
CA LEU A 76 7.86 -10.58 2.20
C LEU A 76 8.07 -10.82 3.71
N PRO A 77 9.16 -10.36 4.35
CA PRO A 77 9.43 -10.75 5.74
C PRO A 77 8.35 -10.30 6.71
N ALA A 78 7.95 -9.03 6.65
CA ALA A 78 6.90 -8.50 7.51
C ALA A 78 5.53 -9.06 7.12
N PHE A 79 5.23 -9.20 5.83
CA PHE A 79 3.96 -9.80 5.40
C PHE A 79 3.79 -11.22 5.95
N TRP A 80 4.80 -12.07 5.80
CA TRP A 80 4.73 -13.44 6.27
C TRP A 80 4.49 -13.52 7.77
N VAL A 81 5.20 -12.71 8.56
CA VAL A 81 5.01 -12.70 10.02
C VAL A 81 3.64 -12.15 10.40
N CYS A 82 3.23 -11.01 9.86
CA CYS A 82 1.93 -10.42 10.18
C CYS A 82 0.77 -11.31 9.73
N CYS A 83 0.82 -11.88 8.52
CA CYS A 83 -0.20 -12.80 8.01
C CYS A 83 -0.30 -14.07 8.86
N THR A 84 0.84 -14.62 9.28
CA THR A 84 0.90 -15.79 10.18
C THR A 84 0.28 -15.46 11.53
N VAL A 85 0.61 -14.31 12.11
CA VAL A 85 0.04 -13.89 13.39
C VAL A 85 -1.46 -13.65 13.25
N THR A 86 -1.91 -12.91 12.24
CA THR A 86 -3.34 -12.71 11.98
C THR A 86 -4.05 -14.05 11.83
N PHE A 87 -3.50 -14.99 11.07
CA PHE A 87 -4.08 -16.33 10.89
C PHE A 87 -4.27 -17.06 12.23
N PHE A 88 -3.23 -17.18 13.05
CA PHE A 88 -3.33 -17.89 14.32
C PHE A 88 -4.20 -17.17 15.35
N VAL A 89 -4.20 -15.84 15.39
CA VAL A 89 -5.11 -15.06 16.24
C VAL A 89 -6.55 -15.29 15.80
N THR A 90 -6.83 -15.29 14.48
CA THR A 90 -8.16 -15.61 13.96
C THR A 90 -8.62 -17.01 14.37
N LEU A 91 -7.75 -18.02 14.30
CA LEU A 91 -8.09 -19.37 14.76
C LEU A 91 -8.34 -19.45 16.28
N ALA A 92 -7.62 -18.66 17.08
CA ALA A 92 -7.71 -18.70 18.53
C ALA A 92 -8.93 -17.93 19.07
N VAL A 93 -9.22 -16.76 18.51
CA VAL A 93 -10.18 -15.79 19.09
C VAL A 93 -11.12 -15.14 18.07
N GLY A 94 -11.11 -15.57 16.81
CA GLY A 94 -11.93 -14.96 15.75
C GLY A 94 -13.44 -15.14 15.91
N GLY A 95 -13.86 -16.20 16.62
CA GLY A 95 -15.27 -16.50 16.88
C GLY A 95 -16.09 -16.60 15.58
N ASN A 96 -17.28 -16.01 15.57
CA ASN A 96 -18.15 -16.01 14.39
C ASN A 96 -17.89 -14.82 13.44
N ARG A 97 -17.15 -13.80 13.89
CA ARG A 97 -16.91 -12.56 13.14
C ARG A 97 -15.71 -12.66 12.20
N PHE A 98 -14.69 -13.42 12.58
CA PHE A 98 -13.47 -13.60 11.80
C PHE A 98 -13.24 -15.08 11.53
N THR A 99 -13.06 -15.44 10.27
CA THR A 99 -12.77 -16.80 9.85
C THR A 99 -11.51 -16.82 9.00
N ALA A 100 -10.73 -17.89 9.12
CA ALA A 100 -9.59 -18.15 8.26
C ALA A 100 -9.41 -19.66 8.06
N THR A 101 -9.05 -20.06 6.85
CA THR A 101 -8.81 -21.48 6.52
C THR A 101 -7.37 -21.72 6.10
N TRP A 102 -6.88 -22.95 6.28
CA TRP A 102 -5.52 -23.33 5.86
C TRP A 102 -5.26 -23.06 4.37
N PRO A 103 -6.17 -23.40 3.42
CA PRO A 103 -5.97 -23.07 2.01
C PRO A 103 -5.86 -21.56 1.78
N GLN A 104 -6.72 -20.77 2.43
CA GLN A 104 -6.69 -19.30 2.34
C GLN A 104 -5.35 -18.75 2.86
N TYR A 105 -4.85 -19.27 3.97
CA TYR A 105 -3.55 -18.89 4.53
C TYR A 105 -2.39 -19.18 3.57
N ILE A 106 -2.34 -20.38 3.01
CA ILE A 106 -1.29 -20.76 2.05
C ILE A 106 -1.33 -19.84 0.83
N VAL A 107 -2.52 -19.57 0.28
CA VAL A 107 -2.65 -18.66 -0.86
C VAL A 107 -2.20 -17.25 -0.50
N ASN A 108 -2.62 -16.72 0.65
CA ASN A 108 -2.21 -15.39 1.11
C ASN A 108 -0.68 -15.28 1.27
N MET A 109 -0.02 -16.30 1.82
CA MET A 109 1.43 -16.36 1.97
C MET A 109 2.18 -16.34 0.63
N LEU A 110 1.58 -16.91 -0.42
CA LEU A 110 2.15 -16.96 -1.77
C LEU A 110 1.86 -15.70 -2.58
N THR A 111 0.66 -15.12 -2.44
CA THR A 111 0.18 -14.05 -3.33
C THR A 111 0.14 -12.67 -2.68
N LEU A 112 0.54 -12.55 -1.41
CA LEU A 112 0.62 -11.28 -0.67
C LEU A 112 -0.74 -10.58 -0.54
N GLY A 113 -1.75 -11.28 -0.03
CA GLY A 113 -3.04 -10.67 0.31
C GLY A 113 -4.20 -11.00 -0.63
N GLY A 114 -4.27 -12.24 -1.12
CA GLY A 114 -5.34 -12.72 -1.99
C GLY A 114 -4.90 -13.01 -3.41
N GLY A 115 -5.55 -13.96 -4.08
CA GLY A 115 -5.14 -14.46 -5.38
C GLY A 115 -5.81 -15.80 -5.69
N PHE A 116 -5.87 -16.19 -6.97
CA PHE A 116 -6.56 -17.43 -7.41
C PHE A 116 -8.00 -17.57 -6.90
N GLY A 117 -8.70 -16.45 -6.66
CA GLY A 117 -10.07 -16.43 -6.13
C GLY A 117 -10.17 -16.54 -4.60
N ALA A 118 -9.06 -16.64 -3.87
CA ALA A 118 -9.06 -16.63 -2.41
C ALA A 118 -9.05 -15.20 -1.85
N ASP A 119 -9.87 -14.97 -0.84
CA ASP A 119 -9.96 -13.70 -0.14
C ASP A 119 -8.74 -13.43 0.76
N PRO A 120 -8.38 -12.16 0.98
CA PRO A 120 -7.34 -11.80 1.93
C PRO A 120 -7.71 -12.26 3.35
N ILE A 121 -6.72 -12.74 4.12
CA ILE A 121 -6.95 -13.05 5.55
C ILE A 121 -7.25 -11.78 6.38
N ASP A 122 -6.66 -10.66 5.98
CA ASP A 122 -6.92 -9.37 6.58
C ASP A 122 -7.39 -8.40 5.48
N GLY A 123 -8.47 -7.68 5.77
CA GLY A 123 -9.01 -6.69 4.86
C GLY A 123 -7.97 -5.66 4.42
N ALA A 124 -7.01 -5.29 5.27
CA ALA A 124 -6.02 -4.26 4.96
C ALA A 124 -5.14 -4.63 3.75
N TYR A 125 -5.02 -5.92 3.44
CA TYR A 125 -4.11 -6.42 2.40
C TYR A 125 -4.55 -6.10 0.97
N TRP A 126 -5.80 -5.67 0.75
CA TRP A 126 -6.27 -5.31 -0.60
C TRP A 126 -5.37 -4.23 -1.26
N SER A 127 -4.86 -3.27 -0.48
CA SER A 127 -4.04 -2.17 -0.99
C SER A 127 -2.65 -2.64 -1.41
N LEU A 128 -2.13 -3.71 -0.79
CA LEU A 128 -0.89 -4.37 -1.21
C LEU A 128 -1.07 -4.99 -2.61
N GLY A 129 -2.23 -5.56 -2.89
CA GLY A 129 -2.59 -6.05 -4.23
C GLY A 129 -2.54 -4.95 -5.29
N ALA A 130 -3.05 -3.75 -4.99
CA ALA A 130 -2.94 -2.58 -5.88
C ALA A 130 -1.48 -2.15 -6.08
N GLU A 131 -0.68 -2.12 -5.00
CA GLU A 131 0.74 -1.77 -5.04
C GLU A 131 1.56 -2.77 -5.88
N LEU A 132 1.30 -4.08 -5.76
CA LEU A 132 1.97 -5.11 -6.57
C LEU A 132 1.63 -5.01 -8.07
N ARG A 133 0.39 -4.64 -8.41
CA ARG A 133 0.00 -4.40 -9.82
C ARG A 133 0.73 -3.18 -10.38
N PHE A 134 0.89 -2.11 -9.61
CA PHE A 134 1.74 -0.98 -10.00
C PHE A 134 3.21 -1.41 -10.18
N TYR A 135 3.76 -2.22 -9.27
CA TYR A 135 5.13 -2.71 -9.39
C TYR A 135 5.33 -3.55 -10.66
N ARG A 136 4.31 -4.32 -11.05
CA ARG A 136 4.30 -5.06 -12.31
C ARG A 136 4.38 -4.12 -13.52
N LEU A 137 3.63 -3.01 -13.54
CA LEU A 137 3.71 -2.03 -14.64
C LEU A 137 5.13 -1.46 -14.76
N VAL A 138 5.75 -1.08 -13.65
CA VAL A 138 7.12 -0.57 -13.64
C VAL A 138 8.13 -1.65 -14.04
N ALA A 139 7.95 -2.90 -13.58
CA ALA A 139 8.78 -4.03 -13.98
C ALA A 139 8.74 -4.25 -15.50
N ILE A 140 7.56 -4.16 -16.13
CA ILE A 140 7.41 -4.24 -17.59
C ILE A 140 8.22 -3.12 -18.27
N LEU A 141 8.14 -1.88 -17.78
CA LEU A 141 8.92 -0.77 -18.34
C LEU A 141 10.43 -0.97 -18.20
N ILE A 142 10.89 -1.58 -17.10
CA ILE A 142 12.31 -1.93 -16.92
C ILE A 142 12.71 -3.02 -17.93
N ILE A 143 11.90 -4.07 -18.09
CA ILE A 143 12.19 -5.19 -19.01
C ILE A 143 12.28 -4.72 -20.47
N VAL A 144 11.37 -3.84 -20.90
CA VAL A 144 11.35 -3.29 -22.28
C VAL A 144 12.36 -2.14 -22.44
N GLY A 145 13.11 -1.79 -21.39
CA GLY A 145 14.13 -0.75 -21.43
C GLY A 145 13.55 0.66 -21.64
N GLN A 146 12.30 0.89 -21.27
CA GLN A 146 11.59 2.17 -21.46
C GLN A 146 11.49 3.02 -20.19
N ILE A 147 12.15 2.62 -19.09
CA ILE A 147 12.10 3.34 -17.82
C ILE A 147 12.60 4.80 -17.92
N GLY A 148 13.58 5.06 -18.79
CA GLY A 148 14.07 6.41 -19.09
C GLY A 148 13.05 7.29 -19.83
N ARG A 149 12.00 6.69 -20.42
CA ARG A 149 10.86 7.39 -21.04
C ARG A 149 9.60 7.30 -20.18
N SER A 150 9.77 7.12 -18.86
CA SER A 150 8.67 6.98 -17.91
C SER A 150 7.64 8.11 -18.00
N GLU A 151 8.05 9.36 -18.21
CA GLU A 151 7.12 10.49 -18.41
C GLU A 151 6.05 10.21 -19.49
N ARG A 152 6.48 9.67 -20.65
CA ARG A 152 5.56 9.29 -21.74
C ARG A 152 4.62 8.17 -21.32
N TRP A 153 5.15 7.14 -20.65
CA TRP A 153 4.34 5.99 -20.22
C TRP A 153 3.36 6.34 -19.11
N LEU A 154 3.67 7.32 -18.27
CA LEU A 154 2.72 7.87 -17.30
C LEU A 154 1.54 8.57 -17.98
N PHE A 155 1.78 9.31 -19.07
CA PHE A 155 0.68 9.85 -19.89
C PHE A 155 -0.13 8.74 -20.55
N VAL A 156 0.52 7.73 -21.13
CA VAL A 156 -0.18 6.58 -21.73
C VAL A 156 -1.04 5.88 -20.69
N TRP A 157 -0.53 5.70 -19.46
CA TRP A 157 -1.29 5.10 -18.38
C TRP A 157 -2.46 5.99 -17.93
N LEU A 158 -2.26 7.30 -17.84
CA LEU A 158 -3.32 8.25 -17.51
C LEU A 158 -4.45 8.23 -18.56
N ILE A 159 -4.10 8.31 -19.84
CA ILE A 159 -5.06 8.25 -20.95
C ILE A 159 -5.76 6.88 -20.97
N GLY A 160 -5.00 5.80 -20.80
CA GLY A 160 -5.56 4.45 -20.73
C GLY A 160 -6.54 4.28 -19.56
N THR A 161 -6.29 4.95 -18.43
CA THR A 161 -7.18 4.97 -17.27
C THR A 161 -8.52 5.63 -17.63
N VAL A 162 -8.47 6.84 -18.20
CA VAL A 162 -9.67 7.57 -18.65
C VAL A 162 -10.46 6.76 -19.70
N LEU A 163 -9.77 6.14 -20.66
CA LEU A 163 -10.44 5.33 -21.69
C LEU A 163 -11.13 4.09 -21.11
N VAL A 164 -10.53 3.45 -20.11
CA VAL A 164 -11.13 2.28 -19.44
C VAL A 164 -12.36 2.68 -18.62
N GLU A 165 -12.43 3.90 -18.09
CA GLU A 165 -13.63 4.37 -17.41
C GLU A 165 -14.79 4.62 -18.37
N ILE A 166 -14.50 5.12 -19.57
CA ILE A 166 -15.50 5.33 -20.61
C ILE A 166 -15.95 3.97 -21.19
N PHE A 167 -15.01 3.05 -21.39
CA PHE A 167 -15.24 1.73 -21.97
C PHE A 167 -14.80 0.63 -20.99
N PRO A 168 -15.65 0.27 -20.00
CA PRO A 168 -15.25 -0.58 -18.89
C PRO A 168 -14.94 -2.01 -19.33
N PHE A 169 -13.65 -2.31 -19.44
CA PHE A 169 -13.14 -3.68 -19.59
C PHE A 169 -12.50 -4.15 -18.27
N ILE A 170 -13.19 -5.01 -17.52
CA ILE A 170 -12.85 -5.41 -16.13
C ILE A 170 -11.38 -5.86 -15.99
N LYS A 171 -10.88 -6.67 -16.94
CA LYS A 171 -9.50 -7.15 -16.89
C LYS A 171 -8.49 -6.02 -17.03
N LEU A 172 -8.77 -5.02 -17.87
CA LEU A 172 -7.89 -3.87 -18.08
C LEU A 172 -7.99 -2.88 -16.91
N LYS A 173 -9.19 -2.71 -16.34
CA LYS A 173 -9.42 -1.96 -15.09
C LYS A 173 -8.50 -2.46 -13.97
N THR A 174 -8.53 -3.78 -13.75
CA THR A 174 -7.69 -4.46 -12.75
C THR A 174 -6.21 -4.39 -13.11
N PHE A 175 -5.86 -4.54 -14.38
CA PHE A 175 -4.47 -4.54 -14.84
C PHE A 175 -3.80 -3.17 -14.65
N LEU A 176 -4.51 -2.09 -15.01
CA LEU A 176 -4.05 -0.71 -14.92
C LEU A 176 -4.28 -0.07 -13.55
N VAL A 177 -4.96 -0.75 -12.61
CA VAL A 177 -5.23 -0.22 -11.27
C VAL A 177 -5.93 1.16 -11.37
N THR A 178 -6.92 1.26 -12.25
CA THR A 178 -7.51 2.55 -12.67
C THR A 178 -8.02 3.37 -11.49
N ASP A 179 -8.63 2.70 -10.50
CA ASP A 179 -9.22 3.33 -9.31
C ASP A 179 -8.19 4.13 -8.48
N TYR A 180 -6.90 3.83 -8.62
CA TYR A 180 -5.82 4.48 -7.86
C TYR A 180 -4.67 5.00 -8.73
N ALA A 181 -4.79 4.87 -10.06
CA ALA A 181 -3.73 5.21 -11.00
C ALA A 181 -3.30 6.68 -10.87
N GLY A 182 -4.25 7.60 -10.66
CA GLY A 182 -3.97 9.02 -10.45
C GLY A 182 -2.97 9.27 -9.33
N PHE A 183 -3.09 8.59 -8.19
CA PHE A 183 -2.15 8.76 -7.06
C PHE A 183 -0.76 8.24 -7.40
N PHE A 184 -0.64 7.04 -7.98
CA PHE A 184 0.66 6.52 -8.39
C PHE A 184 1.35 7.41 -9.44
N ILE A 185 0.58 7.89 -10.42
CA ILE A 185 1.07 8.80 -11.48
C ILE A 185 1.52 10.13 -10.88
N ALA A 186 0.73 10.72 -9.97
CA ALA A 186 1.09 11.96 -9.29
C ALA A 186 2.40 11.84 -8.49
N GLY A 187 2.56 10.72 -7.78
CA GLY A 187 3.80 10.37 -7.08
C GLY A 187 5.00 10.30 -8.01
N ALA A 188 4.86 9.55 -9.10
CA ALA A 188 5.90 9.39 -10.11
C ALA A 188 6.23 10.73 -10.81
N ALA A 189 5.22 11.55 -11.11
CA ALA A 189 5.39 12.89 -11.68
C ALA A 189 6.16 13.81 -10.73
N CYS A 190 5.86 13.77 -9.42
CA CYS A 190 6.62 14.50 -8.42
C CYS A 190 8.09 14.08 -8.38
N PHE A 191 8.38 12.78 -8.51
CA PHE A 191 9.78 12.33 -8.63
C PHE A 191 10.44 12.86 -9.91
N LEU A 192 9.76 12.82 -11.06
CA LEU A 192 10.29 13.39 -12.31
C LEU A 192 10.56 14.89 -12.20
N ILE A 193 9.69 15.63 -11.51
CA ILE A 193 9.89 17.06 -11.22
C ILE A 193 11.16 17.27 -10.38
N ARG A 194 11.37 16.42 -9.36
CA ARG A 194 12.57 16.49 -8.52
C ARG A 194 13.85 16.16 -9.30
N ALA A 195 13.81 15.11 -10.12
CA ALA A 195 14.97 14.60 -10.83
C ALA A 195 15.35 15.44 -12.05
N LEU A 196 14.36 15.92 -12.80
CA LEU A 196 14.53 16.56 -14.10
C LEU A 196 14.06 18.02 -14.14
N GLY A 197 13.55 18.57 -13.04
CA GLY A 197 13.03 19.94 -12.93
C GLY A 197 11.55 20.09 -13.28
N LEU A 198 11.01 21.32 -13.18
CA LEU A 198 9.65 21.59 -13.67
C LEU A 198 9.65 21.67 -15.19
N SER A 199 8.60 21.14 -15.80
CA SER A 199 8.28 21.35 -17.22
C SER A 199 6.76 21.48 -17.36
N ARG A 200 6.28 22.15 -18.43
CA ARG A 200 4.84 22.25 -18.72
C ARG A 200 4.18 20.87 -18.76
N SER A 201 4.84 19.91 -19.40
CA SER A 201 4.41 18.51 -19.49
C SER A 201 4.19 17.87 -18.10
N ARG A 202 5.15 17.99 -17.18
CA ARG A 202 5.05 17.40 -15.84
C ARG A 202 4.00 18.08 -14.97
N VAL A 203 3.81 19.40 -15.13
CA VAL A 203 2.73 20.13 -14.47
C VAL A 203 1.36 19.64 -14.97
N VAL A 204 1.19 19.50 -16.29
CA VAL A 204 -0.04 18.95 -16.88
C VAL A 204 -0.29 17.53 -16.36
N LEU A 205 0.73 16.67 -16.32
CA LEU A 205 0.60 15.31 -15.79
C LEU A 205 0.14 15.29 -14.33
N LEU A 206 0.71 16.16 -13.48
CA LEU A 206 0.35 16.27 -12.07
C LEU A 206 -1.06 16.84 -11.88
N CYS A 207 -1.43 17.90 -12.61
CA CYS A 207 -2.77 18.49 -12.54
C CYS A 207 -3.84 17.54 -13.06
N ALA A 208 -3.57 16.83 -14.16
CA ALA A 208 -4.51 15.88 -14.73
C ALA A 208 -4.69 14.64 -13.83
N SER A 209 -3.61 14.13 -13.22
CA SER A 209 -3.72 13.06 -12.23
C SER A 209 -4.45 13.50 -10.96
N TRP A 210 -4.26 14.75 -10.51
CA TRP A 210 -5.03 15.34 -9.40
C TRP A 210 -6.52 15.42 -9.72
N ALA A 211 -6.89 15.97 -10.88
CA ALA A 211 -8.27 16.08 -11.31
C ALA A 211 -8.93 14.70 -11.43
N LEU A 212 -8.24 13.72 -12.02
CA LEU A 212 -8.73 12.35 -12.14
C LEU A 212 -8.94 11.69 -10.77
N SER A 213 -7.98 11.83 -9.85
CA SER A 213 -8.11 11.31 -8.48
C SER A 213 -9.31 11.91 -7.74
N LEU A 214 -9.53 13.22 -7.83
CA LEU A 214 -10.71 13.85 -7.22
C LEU A 214 -12.01 13.38 -7.86
N TYR A 215 -12.03 13.24 -9.19
CA TYR A 215 -13.20 12.75 -9.91
C TYR A 215 -13.59 11.34 -9.45
N HIS A 216 -12.63 10.42 -9.34
CA HIS A 216 -12.90 9.06 -8.84
C HIS A 216 -13.43 9.04 -7.42
N GLU A 217 -12.80 9.82 -6.55
CA GLU A 217 -13.21 9.85 -5.15
C GLU A 217 -14.64 10.37 -5.00
N PHE A 218 -14.99 11.42 -5.73
CA PHE A 218 -16.34 11.98 -5.70
C PHE A 218 -17.39 11.07 -6.35
N GLN A 219 -17.01 10.21 -7.29
CA GLN A 219 -17.91 9.19 -7.84
C GLN A 219 -18.16 8.04 -6.86
N LEU A 220 -17.17 7.70 -6.02
CA LEU A 220 -17.31 6.64 -5.00
C LEU A 220 -18.00 7.14 -3.73
N LEU A 221 -17.99 8.45 -3.49
CA LEU A 221 -18.50 9.07 -2.28
C LEU A 221 -19.97 8.70 -1.95
N PRO A 222 -20.93 8.72 -2.89
CA PRO A 222 -22.32 8.34 -2.59
C PRO A 222 -22.44 6.90 -2.07
N SER A 223 -21.74 5.95 -2.69
CA SER A 223 -21.74 4.54 -2.26
C SER A 223 -21.10 4.36 -0.89
N PHE A 224 -20.05 5.14 -0.58
CA PHE A 224 -19.45 5.16 0.75
C PHE A 224 -20.42 5.72 1.80
N SER A 225 -21.05 6.86 1.54
CA SER A 225 -22.00 7.48 2.46
C SER A 225 -23.20 6.57 2.73
N GLU A 226 -23.69 5.86 1.72
CA GLU A 226 -24.76 4.86 1.85
C GLU A 226 -24.32 3.67 2.71
N HIS A 227 -23.15 3.09 2.43
CA HIS A 227 -22.63 1.92 3.15
C HIS A 227 -22.43 2.20 4.65
N PHE A 228 -21.88 3.37 5.00
CA PHE A 228 -21.66 3.78 6.39
C PHE A 228 -22.85 4.52 7.02
N ARG A 229 -23.94 4.74 6.26
CA ARG A 229 -25.11 5.53 6.68
C ARG A 229 -24.72 6.89 7.26
N LEU A 230 -23.68 7.51 6.70
CA LEU A 230 -23.10 8.75 7.21
C LEU A 230 -22.60 9.61 6.06
N ASP A 231 -22.99 10.88 6.07
CA ASP A 231 -22.57 11.85 5.05
C ASP A 231 -21.12 12.27 5.27
N LEU A 232 -20.26 11.85 4.35
CA LEU A 232 -18.89 12.34 4.24
C LEU A 232 -18.86 13.65 3.46
N SER A 233 -18.12 14.65 3.97
CA SER A 233 -18.03 15.97 3.32
C SER A 233 -17.13 15.91 2.07
N PRO A 234 -17.66 16.21 0.87
CA PRO A 234 -16.84 16.29 -0.34
C PRO A 234 -15.75 17.36 -0.24
N VAL A 235 -16.04 18.45 0.49
CA VAL A 235 -15.10 19.55 0.72
C VAL A 235 -13.91 19.10 1.55
N VAL A 236 -14.14 18.37 2.65
CA VAL A 236 -13.06 17.84 3.50
C VAL A 236 -12.18 16.87 2.71
N ILE A 237 -12.80 15.95 1.96
CA ILE A 237 -12.08 15.00 1.10
C ILE A 237 -11.22 15.74 0.08
N GLY A 238 -11.81 16.71 -0.63
CA GLY A 238 -11.10 17.53 -1.62
C GLY A 238 -9.92 18.29 -1.03
N ILE A 239 -10.08 18.89 0.15
CA ILE A 239 -9.00 19.60 0.87
C ILE A 239 -7.90 18.63 1.27
N VAL A 240 -8.23 17.50 1.90
CA VAL A 240 -7.25 16.52 2.37
C VAL A 240 -6.46 15.93 1.20
N MET A 241 -7.15 15.51 0.13
CA MET A 241 -6.50 14.99 -1.06
C MET A 241 -5.60 16.05 -1.71
N THR A 242 -6.10 17.27 -1.91
CA THR A 242 -5.29 18.36 -2.48
C THR A 242 -4.07 18.67 -1.62
N SER A 243 -4.19 18.60 -0.29
CA SER A 243 -3.06 18.77 0.62
C SER A 243 -1.95 17.75 0.38
N PHE A 244 -2.29 16.50 0.04
CA PHE A 244 -1.30 15.47 -0.28
C PHE A 244 -0.48 15.89 -1.51
N PHE A 245 -1.15 16.30 -2.59
CA PHE A 245 -0.50 16.76 -3.83
C PHE A 245 0.40 17.97 -3.57
N VAL A 246 -0.08 18.96 -2.81
CA VAL A 246 0.69 20.16 -2.45
C VAL A 246 1.91 19.81 -1.60
N VAL A 247 1.74 18.96 -0.57
CA VAL A 247 2.85 18.53 0.29
C VAL A 247 3.89 17.76 -0.52
N LEU A 248 3.48 16.82 -1.37
CA LEU A 248 4.43 16.03 -2.15
C LEU A 248 5.12 16.87 -3.24
N LEU A 249 4.41 17.77 -3.90
CA LEU A 249 5.01 18.74 -4.82
C LEU A 249 6.01 19.65 -4.09
N GLY A 250 5.64 20.18 -2.92
CA GLY A 250 6.55 20.98 -2.09
C GLY A 250 7.81 20.22 -1.70
N LEU A 251 7.71 18.92 -1.42
CA LEU A 251 8.86 18.05 -1.17
C LEU A 251 9.68 17.76 -2.45
N ALA A 252 9.04 17.63 -3.60
CA ALA A 252 9.70 17.41 -4.88
C ALA A 252 10.50 18.63 -5.35
N LEU A 253 9.98 19.84 -5.10
CA LEU A 253 10.62 21.10 -5.45
C LEU A 253 11.83 21.43 -4.56
N ARG A 254 11.89 20.86 -3.36
CA ARG A 254 13.01 21.06 -2.46
C ARG A 254 14.23 20.26 -2.92
N ARG A 255 15.33 20.98 -3.17
CA ARG A 255 16.65 20.40 -3.47
C ARG A 255 17.30 19.79 -2.23
N THR A 256 17.00 20.31 -1.03
CA THR A 256 17.54 19.85 0.25
C THR A 256 16.52 19.01 1.03
N PRO A 257 16.90 17.83 1.55
CA PRO A 257 16.01 17.04 2.40
C PRO A 257 15.75 17.75 3.74
N ILE A 258 14.48 17.84 4.15
CA ILE A 258 14.05 18.56 5.37
C ILE A 258 14.54 17.85 6.65
N LEU A 259 14.68 16.52 6.63
CA LEU A 259 15.00 15.71 7.81
C LEU A 259 16.10 14.71 7.47
N HIS A 260 17.36 15.09 7.72
CA HIS A 260 18.48 14.14 7.77
C HIS A 260 18.62 13.62 9.21
N GLY A 261 18.11 12.40 9.45
CA GLY A 261 18.34 11.75 10.73
C GLY A 261 17.93 10.29 10.72
N SER A 262 18.83 9.41 11.18
CA SER A 262 18.57 7.98 11.37
C SER A 262 17.26 7.73 12.13
N ARG A 263 16.93 8.58 13.12
CA ARG A 263 15.70 8.54 13.93
C ARG A 263 14.40 8.64 13.11
N TRP A 264 14.38 9.38 12.00
CA TRP A 264 13.17 9.59 11.19
C TRP A 264 12.93 8.47 10.16
N ALA A 265 13.98 7.71 9.84
CA ALA A 265 13.88 6.53 8.98
C ALA A 265 13.07 5.42 9.66
N TRP A 266 13.14 5.31 10.99
CA TRP A 266 12.38 4.35 11.79
C TRP A 266 10.88 4.45 11.56
N PHE A 267 10.30 5.66 11.61
CA PHE A 267 8.87 5.83 11.35
C PHE A 267 8.44 5.32 9.98
N GLY A 268 9.26 5.54 8.94
CA GLY A 268 8.98 5.00 7.60
C GLY A 268 9.10 3.48 7.54
N ALA A 269 9.97 2.89 8.35
CA ALA A 269 10.20 1.45 8.36
C ALA A 269 9.04 0.70 9.05
N VAL A 270 8.63 1.18 10.23
CA VAL A 270 7.56 0.62 11.08
C VAL A 270 6.17 0.75 10.46
N SER A 271 5.96 1.75 9.58
CA SER A 271 4.66 1.97 8.93
C SER A 271 4.09 0.75 8.20
N TYR A 272 4.93 -0.13 7.66
CA TYR A 272 4.48 -1.29 6.89
C TYR A 272 4.00 -2.44 7.80
N PRO A 273 4.80 -2.94 8.76
CA PRO A 273 4.30 -3.91 9.74
C PRO A 273 3.07 -3.42 10.52
N LEU A 274 3.03 -2.13 10.88
CA LEU A 274 1.86 -1.54 11.56
C LEU A 274 0.61 -1.64 10.68
N TYR A 275 0.73 -1.24 9.41
CA TYR A 275 -0.38 -1.32 8.46
C TYR A 275 -0.85 -2.77 8.26
N LEU A 276 0.05 -3.76 8.26
CA LEU A 276 -0.31 -5.17 8.05
C LEU A 276 -1.04 -5.82 9.23
N ILE A 277 -0.74 -5.43 10.47
CA ILE A 277 -1.27 -6.11 11.65
C ILE A 277 -2.50 -5.45 12.24
N HIS A 278 -2.70 -4.15 11.99
CA HIS A 278 -3.63 -3.36 12.81
C HIS A 278 -5.09 -3.83 12.73
N GLN A 279 -5.60 -4.18 11.54
CA GLN A 279 -7.05 -4.25 11.32
C GLN A 279 -7.71 -5.44 12.05
N ASN A 280 -7.60 -6.68 11.55
CA ASN A 280 -8.38 -7.78 12.14
C ASN A 280 -7.87 -8.14 13.53
N VAL A 281 -6.56 -8.13 13.75
CA VAL A 281 -5.99 -8.39 15.10
C VAL A 281 -6.42 -7.31 16.08
N GLY A 282 -6.42 -6.03 15.68
CA GLY A 282 -6.91 -4.95 16.54
C GLY A 282 -8.38 -5.12 16.91
N TYR A 283 -9.24 -5.45 15.94
CA TYR A 283 -10.65 -5.72 16.20
C TYR A 283 -10.88 -6.92 17.13
N MET A 284 -10.14 -8.01 16.93
CA MET A 284 -10.22 -9.17 17.82
C MET A 284 -9.78 -8.82 19.24
N LEU A 285 -8.71 -8.02 19.41
CA LEU A 285 -8.28 -7.56 20.74
C LEU A 285 -9.35 -6.72 21.44
N PHE A 286 -10.05 -5.85 20.71
CA PHE A 286 -11.19 -5.10 21.26
C PHE A 286 -12.37 -5.99 21.65
N ASN A 287 -12.58 -7.08 20.92
CA ASN A 287 -13.70 -8.00 21.18
C ASN A 287 -13.42 -8.99 22.33
N LEU A 288 -12.16 -9.11 22.79
CA LEU A 288 -11.79 -9.97 23.91
C LEU A 288 -12.06 -9.34 25.28
N THR A 289 -12.20 -8.03 25.34
CA THR A 289 -12.42 -7.31 26.59
C THR A 289 -13.91 -7.17 26.90
N ASP A 290 -14.24 -7.35 28.17
CA ASP A 290 -15.60 -7.19 28.66
C ASP A 290 -16.05 -5.71 28.57
N ALA A 291 -17.36 -5.49 28.48
CA ALA A 291 -17.98 -4.17 28.33
C ALA A 291 -17.72 -3.22 29.52
N THR A 292 -17.18 -3.75 30.62
CA THR A 292 -16.81 -3.01 31.83
C THR A 292 -15.42 -2.34 31.74
N ALA A 293 -14.63 -2.67 30.71
CA ALA A 293 -13.32 -2.07 30.49
C ALA A 293 -13.43 -0.58 30.11
N ASN A 294 -12.50 0.24 30.61
CA ASN A 294 -12.42 1.64 30.21
C ASN A 294 -12.01 1.75 28.72
N SER A 295 -12.90 2.29 27.89
CA SER A 295 -12.72 2.40 26.45
C SER A 295 -11.49 3.21 26.04
N ASP A 296 -11.12 4.27 26.78
CA ASP A 296 -9.91 5.05 26.48
C ASP A 296 -8.65 4.22 26.70
N VAL A 297 -8.57 3.54 27.84
CA VAL A 297 -7.42 2.68 28.17
C VAL A 297 -7.29 1.56 27.15
N LEU A 298 -8.41 0.91 26.82
CA LEU A 298 -8.44 -0.15 25.82
C LEU A 298 -7.97 0.35 24.44
N PHE A 299 -8.56 1.43 23.94
CA PHE A 299 -8.26 2.01 22.64
C PHE A 299 -6.76 2.33 22.48
N TRP A 300 -6.21 3.09 23.43
CA TRP A 300 -4.80 3.49 23.37
C TRP A 300 -3.85 2.33 23.63
N SER A 301 -4.24 1.36 24.48
CA SER A 301 -3.42 0.16 24.72
C SER A 301 -3.30 -0.72 23.49
N VAL A 302 -4.37 -0.91 22.70
CA VAL A 302 -4.32 -1.71 21.46
C VAL A 302 -3.49 -1.00 20.39
N ILE A 303 -3.59 0.32 20.26
CA ILE A 303 -2.71 1.09 19.37
C ILE A 303 -1.25 0.96 19.79
N ALA A 304 -0.96 1.11 21.09
CA ALA A 304 0.39 0.97 21.63
C ALA A 304 0.94 -0.44 21.39
N ALA A 305 0.13 -1.48 21.59
CA ALA A 305 0.49 -2.87 21.33
C ALA A 305 0.77 -3.12 19.84
N ALA A 306 -0.07 -2.59 18.93
CA ALA A 306 0.15 -2.70 17.49
C ALA A 306 1.45 -2.01 17.04
N ILE A 307 1.76 -0.82 17.58
CA ILE A 307 3.01 -0.12 17.31
C ILE A 307 4.21 -0.88 17.88
N ALA A 308 4.12 -1.40 19.11
CA ALA A 308 5.17 -2.19 19.74
C ALA A 308 5.45 -3.48 18.94
N PHE A 309 4.40 -4.17 18.50
CA PHE A 309 4.54 -5.34 17.64
C PHE A 309 5.16 -4.99 16.29
N ALA A 310 4.73 -3.90 15.66
CA ALA A 310 5.32 -3.43 14.41
C ALA A 310 6.81 -3.09 14.53
N LEU A 311 7.21 -2.50 15.66
CA LEU A 311 8.62 -2.25 16.01
C LEU A 311 9.39 -3.55 16.18
N MET A 312 8.82 -4.53 16.89
CA MET A 312 9.42 -5.85 17.07
C MET A 312 9.65 -6.54 15.73
N VAL A 313 8.64 -6.60 14.85
CA VAL A 313 8.77 -7.19 13.51
C VAL A 313 9.85 -6.47 12.70
N HIS A 314 9.87 -5.13 12.75
CA HIS A 314 10.90 -4.37 12.04
C HIS A 314 12.33 -4.72 12.49
N VAL A 315 12.56 -4.75 13.81
CA VAL A 315 13.90 -4.96 14.39
C VAL A 315 14.34 -6.42 14.31
N ALA A 316 13.44 -7.35 14.63
CA ALA A 316 13.75 -8.77 14.75
C ALA A 316 13.67 -9.53 13.42
N VAL A 317 12.88 -9.04 12.45
CA VAL A 317 12.59 -9.78 11.20
C VAL A 317 13.04 -9.00 9.98
N GLU A 318 12.51 -7.79 9.75
CA GLU A 318 12.80 -7.06 8.52
C GLU A 318 14.29 -6.69 8.41
N LYS A 319 14.86 -6.10 9.47
CA LYS A 319 16.25 -5.60 9.43
C LYS A 319 17.27 -6.74 9.26
N PRO A 320 17.17 -7.89 9.96
CA PRO A 320 18.09 -9.01 9.76
C PRO A 320 17.90 -9.70 8.40
N LEU A 321 16.66 -9.87 7.92
CA LEU A 321 16.39 -10.62 6.69
C LEU A 321 16.53 -9.82 5.40
N ALA A 322 16.48 -8.48 5.45
CA ALA A 322 16.49 -7.65 4.24
C ALA A 322 17.73 -7.88 3.34
N ARG A 323 18.93 -7.95 3.91
CA ARG A 323 20.18 -8.18 3.17
C ARG A 323 20.30 -9.61 2.63
N PRO A 324 20.18 -10.67 3.45
CA PRO A 324 20.34 -12.04 2.97
C PRO A 324 19.26 -12.40 1.95
N LEU A 325 18.00 -11.99 2.16
CA LEU A 325 16.91 -12.27 1.23
C LEU A 325 17.15 -11.60 -0.12
N ARG A 326 17.59 -10.33 -0.13
CA ARG A 326 17.96 -9.64 -1.37
C ARG A 326 19.08 -10.36 -2.11
N GLY A 327 20.13 -10.79 -1.39
CA GLY A 327 21.25 -11.54 -1.97
C GLY A 327 20.81 -12.88 -2.56
N GLY A 328 20.04 -13.66 -1.79
CA GLY A 328 19.53 -14.97 -2.19
C GLY A 328 18.64 -14.90 -3.42
N ILE A 329 17.74 -13.92 -3.50
CA ILE A 329 16.87 -13.73 -4.69
C ILE A 329 17.70 -13.40 -5.93
N VAL A 330 18.70 -12.52 -5.82
CA VAL A 330 19.57 -12.19 -6.96
C VAL A 330 20.34 -13.43 -7.43
N LEU A 331 20.93 -14.19 -6.50
CA LEU A 331 21.65 -15.43 -6.81
C LEU A 331 20.75 -16.49 -7.46
N GLY A 332 19.54 -16.69 -6.93
CA GLY A 332 18.58 -17.63 -7.50
C GLY A 332 18.15 -17.25 -8.92
N LEU A 333 17.91 -15.96 -9.17
CA LEU A 333 17.60 -15.47 -10.52
C LEU A 333 18.78 -15.63 -11.49
N ASP A 334 20.02 -15.47 -11.01
CA ASP A 334 21.22 -15.73 -11.81
C ASP A 334 21.40 -17.21 -12.12
N ALA A 335 21.17 -18.10 -11.16
CA ALA A 335 21.22 -19.54 -11.36
C ALA A 335 20.18 -20.00 -12.41
N LEU A 336 18.93 -19.52 -12.30
CA LEU A 336 17.87 -19.83 -13.27
C LEU A 336 18.21 -19.36 -14.69
N ARG A 337 18.79 -18.17 -14.83
CA ARG A 337 19.24 -17.65 -16.12
C ARG A 337 20.34 -18.52 -16.73
N ASN A 338 21.34 -18.90 -15.92
CA ASN A 338 22.45 -19.72 -16.38
C ASN A 338 21.98 -21.12 -16.79
N TRP A 339 21.06 -21.71 -16.03
CA TRP A 339 20.43 -22.98 -16.37
C TRP A 339 19.67 -22.91 -17.71
N ALA A 340 18.84 -21.89 -17.90
CA ALA A 340 18.09 -21.70 -19.15
C ALA A 340 19.00 -21.54 -20.37
N LEU A 341 20.10 -20.79 -20.24
CA LEU A 341 21.10 -20.63 -21.31
C LEU A 341 21.81 -21.95 -21.64
N THR A 342 22.07 -22.77 -20.63
CA THR A 342 22.72 -24.07 -20.82
C THR A 342 21.78 -25.06 -21.51
N ALA A 343 20.51 -25.10 -21.09
CA ALA A 343 19.46 -25.93 -21.70
C ALA A 343 19.18 -25.53 -23.16
N GLN A 344 19.26 -24.24 -23.49
CA GLN A 344 19.13 -23.76 -24.87
C GLN A 344 20.34 -24.18 -25.73
N ARG A 345 21.56 -24.11 -25.18
CA ARG A 345 22.79 -24.55 -25.88
C ARG A 345 22.81 -26.05 -26.15
N SER A 346 22.30 -26.88 -25.23
CA SER A 346 22.20 -28.33 -25.46
C SER A 346 21.18 -28.68 -26.54
N ARG A 347 20.07 -27.93 -26.63
CA ARG A 347 19.05 -28.10 -27.69
C ARG A 347 19.51 -27.67 -29.08
N MET A 348 20.47 -26.75 -29.22
CA MET A 348 21.00 -26.37 -30.53
C MET A 348 22.16 -27.27 -31.02
N ARG A 349 22.63 -28.20 -30.17
CA ARG A 349 23.69 -29.18 -30.52
C ARG A 349 23.13 -30.55 -30.90
N GLN A 350 21.83 -30.77 -30.70
CA GLN A 350 21.06 -31.89 -31.25
C GLN A 350 20.36 -31.38 -32.50
#